data_AF-V5HXI0-F1
#
_entry.id   AF-V5HXI0-F1
#
_cell.length_a   1.000
_cell.length_b   1.000
_cell.length_c   1.000
_cell.angle_alpha   90.00
_cell.angle_beta   90.00
_cell.angle_gamma   90.00
#
_symmetry.space_group_name_H-M   'P 1'
#
loop_
_entity.id
_entity.type
_entity.pdbx_description
1 polymer ?
#
loop_
_entity_poly.entity_id
_entity_poly.type
_entity_poly.pdbx_seq_one_letter_code
_entity_poly.pdbx_strand_id
1 'polypeptide(L)'
;LLAPQQGSKRESLGVDFVCKRGLLSRLARTPYKTDEVWRFSATLFRGTIYLCEVRSESRAAWETKNSEVVRQTEFWVHKFKKLMASAQPGMPPDMDAPLICFDQFYVVLKGRLESHSLLFTTEVDAIDNDVPQEPGSTAAY
;
A
#
# COMPACT_ATOMS: atom_id res chain seq x y z
N LEU A 1 9.23 35.38 20.22
CA LEU A 1 8.28 34.29 20.51
C LEU A 1 6.94 34.65 19.90
N LEU A 2 6.69 34.25 18.65
CA LEU A 2 5.39 34.42 18.01
C LEU A 2 4.62 33.12 18.20
N ALA A 3 3.47 33.21 18.88
CA ALA A 3 2.55 32.09 19.05
C ALA A 3 2.04 31.63 17.67
N PRO A 4 1.84 30.32 17.44
CA PRO A 4 1.24 29.84 16.20
C PRO A 4 -0.21 30.35 16.14
N GLN A 5 -0.51 31.17 15.13
CA GLN A 5 -1.86 31.55 14.76
C GLN A 5 -2.68 30.28 14.47
N GLN A 6 -3.75 30.08 15.23
CA GLN A 6 -4.75 29.03 14.98
C GLN A 6 -5.49 29.36 13.68
N GLY A 7 -4.93 28.88 12.55
CA GLY A 7 -5.64 28.81 11.28
C GLY A 7 -6.92 28.00 11.43
N SER A 8 -7.98 28.41 10.72
CA SER A 8 -9.30 27.80 10.83
C SER A 8 -9.23 26.27 10.71
N LYS A 9 -9.93 25.57 11.60
CA LYS A 9 -9.96 24.11 11.80
C LYS A 9 -10.48 23.29 10.59
N ARG A 10 -10.54 23.89 9.39
CA ARG A 10 -11.13 23.33 8.16
C ARG A 10 -10.13 22.94 7.06
N GLU A 11 -8.82 23.06 7.29
CA GLU A 11 -7.83 22.80 6.23
C GLU A 11 -6.92 21.58 6.43
N SER A 12 -6.91 20.96 7.62
CA SER A 12 -6.03 19.82 7.94
C SER A 12 -6.79 18.49 7.91
N LEU A 13 -6.13 17.42 7.43
CA LEU A 13 -6.67 16.05 7.46
C LEU A 13 -6.76 15.46 8.88
N GLY A 14 -6.20 16.14 9.89
CA GLY A 14 -6.19 15.66 11.27
C GLY A 14 -5.39 14.37 11.45
N VAL A 15 -4.38 14.16 10.60
CA VAL A 15 -3.40 13.08 10.69
C VAL A 15 -1.99 13.63 10.47
N ASP A 16 -1.00 13.01 11.09
CA ASP A 16 0.39 13.44 11.00
C ASP A 16 1.01 13.02 9.66
N PHE A 17 0.75 11.79 9.21
CA PHE A 17 1.31 11.26 7.96
C PHE A 17 0.26 10.67 7.01
N VAL A 18 0.52 10.85 5.71
CA VAL A 18 -0.19 10.20 4.60
C VAL A 18 0.80 9.46 3.71
N CYS A 19 0.58 8.17 3.43
CA CYS A 19 1.48 7.38 2.58
C CYS A 19 0.83 6.11 2.00
N LYS A 20 1.56 5.36 1.17
CA LYS A 20 1.21 3.97 0.83
C LYS A 20 1.79 3.01 1.87
N ARG A 21 1.07 1.95 2.25
CA ARG A 21 1.51 0.92 3.20
C ARG A 21 2.89 0.34 2.86
N GLY A 22 3.17 0.12 1.56
CA GLY A 22 4.45 -0.42 1.10
C GLY A 22 5.67 0.41 1.55
N LEU A 23 5.51 1.73 1.72
CA LEU A 23 6.55 2.61 2.27
C LEU A 23 6.82 2.29 3.74
N LEU A 24 5.77 2.12 4.55
CA LEU A 24 5.88 1.74 5.96
C LEU A 24 6.51 0.35 6.11
N SER A 25 6.12 -0.61 5.27
CA SER A 25 6.73 -1.95 5.24
C SER A 25 8.21 -1.92 4.87
N ARG A 26 8.65 -0.96 4.04
CA ARG A 26 10.08 -0.78 3.74
C ARG A 26 10.84 -0.16 4.91
N LEU A 27 10.27 0.87 5.56
CA LEU A 27 10.84 1.43 6.79
C LEU A 27 11.01 0.35 7.87
N ALA A 28 9.97 -0.43 8.14
CA ALA A 28 9.99 -1.49 9.15
C ALA A 28 11.05 -2.58 8.88
N ARG A 29 11.36 -2.86 7.60
CA ARG A 29 12.37 -3.87 7.21
C ARG A 29 13.79 -3.31 7.12
N THR A 30 13.97 -1.99 7.21
CA THR A 30 15.28 -1.33 7.04
C THR A 30 16.37 -1.90 7.96
N PRO A 31 16.12 -2.22 9.24
CA PRO A 31 17.14 -2.81 10.11
C PRO A 31 17.68 -4.17 9.61
N TYR A 32 16.93 -4.88 8.76
CA TYR A 32 17.23 -6.24 8.31
C TYR A 32 17.56 -6.35 6.82
N LYS A 33 17.39 -5.27 6.05
CA LYS A 33 17.61 -5.21 4.60
C LYS A 33 18.70 -4.18 4.29
N THR A 34 19.95 -4.59 4.49
CA THR A 34 21.13 -3.73 4.33
C THR A 34 21.55 -3.51 2.88
N ASP A 35 21.04 -4.33 1.95
CA ASP A 35 21.29 -4.28 0.51
C ASP A 35 20.27 -3.42 -0.25
N GLU A 36 19.11 -3.15 0.34
CA GLU A 36 18.04 -2.37 -0.28
C GLU A 36 18.22 -0.87 0.02
N VAL A 37 18.69 -0.10 -0.97
CA VAL A 37 18.73 1.36 -0.91
C VAL A 37 17.36 1.92 -1.31
N TRP A 38 16.78 2.77 -0.46
CA TRP A 38 15.49 3.41 -0.72
C TRP A 38 15.51 4.91 -0.47
N ARG A 39 14.58 5.61 -1.12
CA ARG A 39 14.40 7.06 -1.00
C ARG A 39 12.92 7.40 -0.96
N PHE A 40 12.54 8.33 -0.09
CA PHE A 40 11.20 8.87 -0.01
C PHE A 40 11.26 10.39 -0.12
N SER A 41 10.29 11.00 -0.81
CA SER A 41 10.04 12.43 -0.70
C SER A 41 9.06 12.67 0.44
N ALA A 42 9.28 13.75 1.19
CA ALA A 42 8.41 14.21 2.25
C ALA A 42 7.95 15.63 1.95
N THR A 43 6.66 15.90 2.04
CA THR A 43 6.10 17.25 1.84
C THR A 43 5.12 17.56 2.94
N LEU A 44 5.36 18.64 3.68
CA LEU A 44 4.42 19.17 4.66
C LEU A 44 3.40 20.07 3.95
N PHE A 45 2.12 19.69 4.01
CA PHE A 45 1.03 20.48 3.45
C PHE A 45 -0.13 20.52 4.44
N ARG A 46 -0.52 21.72 4.86
CA ARG A 46 -1.65 21.99 5.78
C ARG A 46 -1.60 21.14 7.07
N GLY A 47 -0.40 21.00 7.64
CA GLY A 47 -0.17 20.28 8.89
C GLY A 47 -0.06 18.76 8.78
N THR A 48 -0.07 18.21 7.57
CA THR A 48 0.10 16.76 7.32
C THR A 48 1.32 16.51 6.44
N ILE A 49 2.13 15.51 6.79
CA ILE A 49 3.32 15.10 6.03
C ILE A 49 2.94 13.99 5.04
N TYR A 50 3.09 14.26 3.76
CA TYR A 50 2.89 13.30 2.70
C TYR A 50 4.22 12.63 2.36
N LEU A 51 4.26 11.31 2.46
CA LEU A 51 5.44 10.50 2.13
C LEU A 51 5.18 9.75 0.83
N CYS A 52 6.03 9.97 -0.17
CA CYS A 52 5.95 9.30 -1.46
C CYS A 52 7.27 8.58 -1.78
N GLU A 53 7.16 7.37 -2.32
CA GLU A 53 8.35 6.64 -2.74
C GLU A 53 8.98 7.26 -3.98
N VAL A 54 10.30 7.45 -3.92
CA VAL A 54 11.10 7.85 -5.07
C VAL A 54 11.75 6.61 -5.64
N ARG A 55 11.31 6.23 -6.84
CA ARG A 55 11.86 5.08 -7.58
C ARG A 55 13.34 5.30 -7.82
N SER A 56 14.17 4.32 -7.44
CA SER A 56 15.62 4.40 -7.69
C SER A 56 15.92 4.14 -9.17
N GLU A 57 16.90 4.87 -9.70
CA GLU A 57 17.36 4.71 -11.08
C GLU A 57 17.92 3.30 -11.30
N SER A 58 18.64 2.74 -10.32
CA SER A 58 19.16 1.38 -10.38
C SER A 58 18.05 0.34 -10.51
N ARG A 59 16.95 0.49 -9.76
CA ARG A 59 15.78 -0.39 -9.88
C ARG A 59 15.10 -0.23 -11.24
N ALA A 60 14.92 1.00 -11.70
CA ALA A 60 14.32 1.24 -13.01
C ALA A 60 15.15 0.64 -14.15
N ALA A 61 16.49 0.78 -14.09
CA ALA A 61 17.41 0.20 -15.05
C ALA A 61 17.40 -1.33 -15.00
N TRP A 62 17.36 -1.91 -13.79
CA TRP A 62 17.26 -3.37 -13.63
C TRP A 62 15.94 -3.91 -14.19
N GLU A 63 14.80 -3.30 -13.88
CA GLU A 63 13.49 -3.73 -14.40
C GLU A 63 13.44 -3.62 -15.93
N THR A 64 14.05 -2.58 -16.51
CA THR A 64 14.15 -2.43 -17.97
C THR A 64 15.01 -3.52 -18.59
N LYS A 65 16.17 -3.82 -17.99
CA LYS A 65 17.08 -4.88 -18.45
C LYS A 65 16.47 -6.28 -18.32
N ASN A 66 15.61 -6.48 -17.33
CA ASN A 66 15.00 -7.77 -17.01
C ASN A 66 13.49 -7.77 -17.29
N SER A 67 13.05 -7.05 -18.32
CA SER A 67 11.62 -6.82 -18.60
C SER A 67 10.81 -8.11 -18.77
N GLU A 68 11.40 -9.15 -19.36
CA GLU A 68 10.75 -10.45 -19.49
C GLU A 68 10.53 -11.13 -18.13
N VAL A 69 11.54 -11.09 -17.26
CA VAL A 69 11.44 -11.65 -15.90
C VAL A 69 10.38 -10.92 -15.09
N VAL A 70 10.33 -9.58 -15.19
CA VAL A 70 9.30 -8.75 -14.56
C VAL A 70 7.92 -9.14 -15.07
N ARG A 71 7.73 -9.19 -16.40
CA ARG A 71 6.45 -9.56 -17.03
C ARG A 71 5.99 -10.96 -16.64
N GLN A 72 6.90 -11.93 -16.61
CA GLN A 72 6.57 -13.30 -16.18
C GLN A 72 6.17 -13.31 -14.71
N THR A 73 6.92 -12.62 -13.85
CA THR A 73 6.61 -12.54 -12.41
C THR A 73 5.24 -11.92 -12.16
N GLU A 74 4.93 -10.80 -12.83
CA GLU A 74 3.61 -10.16 -12.77
C GLU A 74 2.52 -11.13 -13.23
N PHE A 75 2.71 -11.80 -14.38
CA PHE A 75 1.76 -12.80 -14.88
C PHE A 75 1.50 -13.91 -13.84
N TRP A 76 2.55 -14.46 -13.24
CA TRP A 76 2.41 -15.54 -12.25
C TRP A 76 1.67 -15.08 -11.00
N VAL A 77 1.96 -13.87 -10.49
CA VAL A 77 1.25 -13.30 -9.33
C VAL A 77 -0.24 -13.12 -9.64
N HIS A 78 -0.59 -12.54 -10.80
CA HIS A 78 -1.99 -12.36 -11.17
C HIS A 78 -2.69 -13.70 -11.43
N LYS A 79 -2.01 -14.67 -12.05
CA LYS A 79 -2.58 -16.01 -12.26
C LYS A 79 -2.85 -16.71 -10.93
N PHE A 80 -1.96 -16.54 -9.95
CA PHE A 80 -2.17 -17.05 -8.60
C PHE A 80 -3.39 -16.39 -7.92
N LYS A 81 -3.51 -15.07 -7.98
CA LYS A 81 -4.72 -14.37 -7.46
C LYS A 81 -6.01 -14.94 -8.08
N LYS A 82 -6.03 -15.12 -9.41
CA LYS A 82 -7.16 -15.72 -10.14
C LYS A 82 -7.43 -17.18 -9.76
N LEU A 83 -6.41 -17.94 -9.34
CA LEU A 83 -6.59 -19.32 -8.87
C LEU A 83 -7.18 -19.40 -7.46
N MET A 84 -7.02 -18.35 -6.65
CA MET A 84 -7.34 -18.37 -5.22
C MET A 84 -8.61 -17.58 -4.87
N ALA A 85 -9.05 -16.68 -5.73
CA ALA A 85 -10.16 -15.78 -5.47
C ALA A 85 -11.25 -15.89 -6.54
N SER A 86 -12.49 -15.64 -6.12
CA SER A 86 -13.66 -15.57 -7.01
C SER A 86 -14.32 -14.19 -6.91
N ALA A 87 -15.09 -13.84 -7.94
CA ALA A 87 -15.79 -12.56 -7.98
C ALA A 87 -16.95 -12.47 -6.99
N GLN A 88 -17.45 -13.61 -6.49
CA GLN A 88 -18.58 -13.68 -5.57
C GLN A 88 -18.29 -14.66 -4.42
N PRO A 89 -18.66 -14.33 -3.17
CA PRO A 89 -18.53 -15.23 -2.04
C PRO A 89 -19.14 -16.62 -2.31
N GLY A 90 -18.42 -17.68 -1.93
CA GLY A 90 -18.88 -19.07 -2.06
C GLY A 90 -18.80 -19.67 -3.47
N MET A 91 -18.41 -18.89 -4.48
CA MET A 91 -18.24 -19.40 -5.85
C MET A 91 -16.79 -19.85 -6.09
N PRO A 92 -16.55 -20.88 -6.92
CA PRO A 92 -15.20 -21.24 -7.34
C PRO A 92 -14.59 -20.15 -8.23
N PRO A 93 -13.26 -20.09 -8.34
CA PRO A 93 -12.59 -19.19 -9.28
C PRO A 93 -12.94 -19.50 -10.75
N ASP A 94 -13.24 -18.46 -11.53
CA ASP A 94 -13.51 -18.58 -12.96
C ASP A 94 -12.19 -18.65 -13.74
N MET A 95 -11.84 -19.84 -14.22
CA MET A 95 -10.60 -20.11 -14.93
C MET A 95 -10.68 -19.90 -16.44
N ASP A 96 -11.89 -19.76 -17.00
CA ASP A 96 -12.14 -19.57 -18.43
C ASP A 96 -12.11 -18.09 -18.82
N ALA A 97 -12.44 -17.19 -17.89
CA ALA A 97 -12.32 -15.76 -18.13
C ALA A 97 -10.85 -15.33 -18.35
N PRO A 98 -10.61 -14.29 -19.18
CA PRO A 98 -9.27 -13.72 -19.37
C PRO A 98 -8.60 -13.33 -18.05
N LEU A 99 -7.27 -13.32 -18.04
CA LEU A 99 -6.49 -12.80 -16.91
C LEU A 99 -6.39 -11.28 -17.01
N ILE A 100 -6.91 -10.57 -16.01
CA ILE A 100 -6.84 -9.12 -15.89
C ILE A 100 -5.75 -8.77 -14.87
N CYS A 101 -4.67 -8.13 -15.32
CA CYS A 101 -3.51 -7.80 -14.47
C CYS A 101 -3.52 -6.36 -13.92
N PHE A 102 -4.51 -5.56 -14.29
CA PHE A 102 -4.57 -4.13 -13.94
C PHE A 102 -5.72 -3.79 -12.98
N ASP A 103 -6.57 -4.76 -12.67
CA ASP A 103 -7.62 -4.57 -11.66
C ASP A 103 -7.00 -4.63 -10.26
N GLN A 104 -7.31 -3.62 -9.44
CA GLN A 104 -6.71 -3.45 -8.11
C GLN A 104 -7.76 -2.89 -7.16
N PHE A 105 -7.92 -3.52 -6.00
CA PHE A 105 -8.76 -3.02 -4.92
C PHE A 105 -7.90 -2.42 -3.83
N TYR A 106 -8.15 -1.15 -3.48
CA TYR A 106 -7.42 -0.46 -2.42
C TYR A 106 -8.35 -0.12 -1.27
N VAL A 107 -7.85 -0.34 -0.05
CA VAL A 107 -8.47 0.16 1.17
C VAL A 107 -7.67 1.34 1.72
N VAL A 108 -8.38 2.24 2.41
CA VAL A 108 -7.80 3.36 3.14
C VAL A 108 -7.91 3.05 4.63
N LEU A 109 -6.78 3.03 5.32
CA LEU A 109 -6.69 2.69 6.73
C LEU A 109 -6.21 3.90 7.52
N LYS A 110 -6.87 4.16 8.64
CA LYS A 110 -6.41 5.14 9.63
C LYS A 110 -5.90 4.39 10.85
N GLY A 111 -4.66 4.69 11.25
CA GLY A 111 -4.00 4.05 12.37
C GLY A 111 -3.15 5.03 13.16
N ARG A 112 -2.39 4.49 14.10
CA ARG A 112 -1.46 5.24 14.94
C ARG A 112 -0.24 4.36 15.25
N LEU A 113 0.94 4.96 15.16
CA LEU A 113 2.19 4.40 15.64
C LEU A 113 2.73 5.33 16.71
N GLU A 114 2.63 4.91 17.97
CA GLU A 114 2.96 5.73 19.14
C GLU A 114 2.23 7.09 19.11
N SER A 115 2.95 8.19 19.16
CA SER A 115 2.41 9.55 19.09
C SER A 115 1.94 9.96 17.68
N HIS A 116 2.26 9.19 16.64
CA HIS A 116 2.05 9.58 15.24
C HIS A 116 0.82 8.91 14.64
N SER A 117 -0.14 9.72 14.21
CA SER A 117 -1.32 9.28 13.46
C SER A 117 -1.01 9.11 11.98
N LEU A 118 -1.55 8.04 11.40
CA LEU A 118 -1.27 7.59 10.03
C LEU A 118 -2.59 7.46 9.26
N LEU A 119 -2.58 7.90 8.00
CA LEU A 119 -3.56 7.53 7.00
C LEU A 119 -2.81 6.90 5.83
N PHE A 120 -3.12 5.65 5.49
CA PHE A 120 -2.40 4.97 4.43
C PHE A 120 -3.27 4.06 3.59
N THR A 121 -2.87 3.86 2.35
CA THR A 121 -3.55 2.96 1.41
C THR A 121 -2.79 1.66 1.27
N THR A 122 -3.50 0.55 1.08
CA THR A 122 -2.93 -0.72 0.65
C THR A 122 -3.80 -1.36 -0.40
N GLU A 123 -3.18 -2.05 -1.36
CA GLU A 123 -3.88 -3.04 -2.18
C GLU A 123 -4.28 -4.21 -1.28
N VAL A 124 -5.46 -4.76 -1.53
CA VAL A 124 -6.01 -5.96 -0.91
C VAL A 124 -6.38 -6.92 -2.04
N ASP A 125 -5.95 -8.18 -1.91
CA ASP A 125 -6.07 -9.17 -2.98
C ASP A 125 -7.46 -9.82 -3.02
N ALA A 126 -8.03 -10.13 -1.85
CA ALA A 126 -9.33 -10.77 -1.71
C ALA A 126 -9.86 -10.60 -0.29
N ILE A 127 -11.15 -10.89 -0.09
CA ILE A 127 -11.79 -10.98 1.21
C ILE A 127 -12.05 -12.45 1.50
N ASP A 128 -11.58 -12.91 2.66
CA ASP A 128 -11.98 -14.21 3.19
C ASP A 128 -13.33 -14.07 3.92
N ASN A 129 -14.35 -14.76 3.41
CA ASN A 129 -15.70 -14.72 3.98
C ASN A 129 -15.87 -15.69 5.16
N ASP A 130 -14.95 -16.63 5.33
CA ASP A 130 -14.98 -17.59 6.44
C ASP A 130 -14.36 -16.99 7.72
N VAL A 131 -13.67 -15.86 7.58
CA VAL A 131 -13.07 -15.12 8.70
C VAL A 131 -14.09 -14.10 9.25
N PRO A 132 -14.37 -14.12 10.57
CA PRO A 132 -15.24 -13.15 11.21
C PRO A 132 -14.75 -11.71 10.98
N GLN A 133 -15.61 -10.87 10.42
CA GLN A 133 -15.32 -9.47 10.17
C GLN A 133 -15.66 -8.62 11.39
N GLU A 134 -14.91 -8.82 12.47
CA GLU A 134 -15.04 -7.96 13.64
C GLU A 134 -14.37 -6.59 13.39
N PRO A 135 -15.01 -5.47 13.78
CA PRO A 135 -14.41 -4.15 13.69
C PRO A 135 -13.07 -4.09 14.43
N GLY A 136 -11.97 -3.93 13.69
CA GLY A 136 -10.61 -3.84 14.23
C GLY A 136 -9.77 -5.12 14.14
N SER A 137 -10.35 -6.22 13.63
CA SER A 137 -9.58 -7.43 13.30
C SER A 137 -8.68 -7.17 12.09
N THR A 138 -7.38 -7.43 12.21
CA THR A 138 -6.46 -7.43 11.07
C THR A 138 -6.72 -8.56 10.08
N ALA A 139 -7.59 -9.51 10.43
CA ALA A 139 -7.99 -10.60 9.54
C ALA A 139 -9.11 -10.16 8.55
N ALA A 140 -9.61 -8.93 8.67
CA ALA A 140 -10.65 -8.36 7.81
C ALA A 140 -10.11 -7.37 6.74
N TYR A 141 -8.79 -7.24 6.58
CA TYR A 141 -8.15 -6.28 5.66
C TYR A 141 -7.02 -6.88 4.84
#